data_AF-A0ABD0M2E0-F1
#
_entry.id   AF-A0ABD0M2E0-F1
#
_cell.length_a   1.000
_cell.length_b   1.000
_cell.length_c   1.000
_cell.angle_alpha   90.00
_cell.angle_beta   90.00
_cell.angle_gamma   90.00
#
_symmetry.space_group_name_H-M   'P 1'
#
loop_
_entity.id
_entity.type
_entity.pdbx_description
1 polymer ?
#
loop_
_entity_poly.entity_id
_entity_poly.type
_entity_poly.pdbx_seq_one_letter_code
_entity_poly.pdbx_strand_id
1 'polypeptide(L)'
;MIPVKPSNEYNVFALLVPEKGNGPSAMTLSYLLHGYRPYYNGNDHSNSLLLSKLQDSKASILDQDLEFLSEGLEGRSPNPVALLWDALTHPDADLGAESPSLLRWEHEPEKAIPHVVLGKMKPGGSWQRMEGNMQTLSQSTWMELPGLSFRQWLADRGRKLDYRATVGDVRDYYEDYVTTTGLREHFMDHHVVTSVQKVFHLRNGADCESGEVEPCCQNIRQNHQFLWEVRGYRIFNNSASTSAANSSEEDSGCEGDQDSGESSCSRSSSCGDLREDFDDLSLSCDREEFCYLAANVVLATGTYDIPNRLGVPGENLPNVVHSLCAFEKQLSTGDLSETSEPVCVVGAGLSAADAILMALEAGIPVIHVFRRGPKDQNLIFKKLPQSMYPEYHHVAQLMKGEAEHELYTPYPQHRVMEINHQMVLLKPASPSPRSPSPPATDSSIISVEVACTVIMIGSRPDLSFLPCEGRNLGVVPKWQIDSKHNPIDVGQFSYQSSHEPGLFAMGPLIGDNFVRFGIGGALGITNYLAQKSQRCD
;
A
#
# COMPACT_ATOMS: atom_id res chain seq x y z
N MET A 1 -11.29 -19.45 -24.90
CA MET A 1 -10.62 -20.30 -23.90
C MET A 1 -9.45 -19.53 -23.32
N ILE A 2 -9.50 -19.19 -22.04
CA ILE A 2 -8.35 -18.59 -21.35
C ILE A 2 -7.31 -19.71 -21.20
N PRO A 3 -6.07 -19.53 -21.66
CA PRO A 3 -5.05 -20.56 -21.50
C PRO A 3 -4.76 -20.73 -20.00
N VAL A 4 -5.25 -21.82 -19.43
CA VAL A 4 -4.80 -22.27 -18.10
C VAL A 4 -3.35 -22.68 -18.30
N LYS A 5 -2.39 -21.89 -17.80
CA LYS A 5 -0.97 -22.24 -17.90
C LYS A 5 -0.75 -23.54 -17.13
N PRO A 6 -0.46 -24.67 -17.80
CA PRO A 6 -0.23 -25.93 -17.12
C PRO A 6 1.25 -25.98 -16.78
N SER A 7 1.63 -25.68 -15.54
CA SER A 7 2.91 -26.16 -15.01
C SER A 7 2.62 -27.44 -14.24
N ASN A 8 3.25 -28.52 -14.67
CA ASN A 8 3.25 -29.82 -14.00
C ASN A 8 3.57 -29.65 -12.50
N GLU A 9 2.86 -30.41 -11.67
CA GLU A 9 2.97 -30.52 -10.20
C GLU A 9 2.33 -29.38 -9.39
N TYR A 10 1.18 -29.68 -8.78
CA TYR A 10 0.36 -28.82 -7.93
C TYR A 10 0.99 -28.51 -6.56
N ASN A 11 2.25 -28.04 -6.56
CA ASN A 11 3.00 -27.72 -5.35
C ASN A 11 2.95 -26.22 -5.08
N VAL A 12 2.34 -25.87 -3.94
CA VAL A 12 2.34 -24.57 -3.24
C VAL A 12 2.74 -23.37 -4.11
N PHE A 13 1.79 -22.80 -4.85
CA PHE A 13 1.92 -21.43 -5.37
C PHE A 13 1.34 -20.46 -4.34
N ALA A 14 2.14 -19.48 -3.91
CA ALA A 14 1.60 -18.30 -3.23
C ALA A 14 1.39 -17.21 -4.29
N LEU A 15 0.12 -16.87 -4.55
CA LEU A 15 -0.21 -15.71 -5.37
C LEU A 15 -0.37 -14.49 -4.48
N LEU A 16 0.50 -13.52 -4.67
CA LEU A 16 0.37 -12.21 -4.06
C LEU A 16 -0.46 -11.33 -5.00
N VAL A 17 -1.56 -10.76 -4.50
CA VAL A 17 -2.42 -9.84 -5.26
C VAL A 17 -2.23 -8.41 -4.76
N PRO A 18 -1.17 -7.69 -5.14
CA PRO A 18 -1.03 -6.27 -4.87
C PRO A 18 -1.78 -5.42 -5.92
N GLU A 19 -2.98 -4.98 -5.56
CA GLU A 19 -3.87 -4.26 -6.48
C GLU A 19 -3.31 -2.91 -6.97
N LYS A 20 -2.36 -2.29 -6.28
CA LYS A 20 -1.77 -1.00 -6.70
C LYS A 20 -0.29 -1.03 -7.06
N GLY A 21 0.36 -2.19 -6.96
CA GLY A 21 1.79 -2.38 -7.22
C GLY A 21 2.42 -3.24 -6.14
N ASN A 22 3.44 -4.03 -6.50
CA ASN A 22 4.03 -5.02 -5.60
C ASN A 22 4.73 -4.35 -4.41
N GLY A 23 3.99 -4.07 -3.32
CA GLY A 23 4.47 -3.27 -2.19
C GLY A 23 5.42 -4.04 -1.24
N PRO A 24 5.92 -3.38 -0.19
CA PRO A 24 6.96 -3.94 0.68
C PRO A 24 6.56 -5.26 1.35
N SER A 25 5.28 -5.45 1.72
CA SER A 25 4.77 -6.72 2.24
C SER A 25 4.95 -7.88 1.26
N ALA A 26 4.59 -7.67 -0.01
CA ALA A 26 4.73 -8.68 -1.06
C ALA A 26 6.21 -8.94 -1.41
N MET A 27 7.05 -7.90 -1.41
CA MET A 27 8.49 -8.02 -1.63
C MET A 27 9.17 -8.83 -0.56
N THR A 28 8.90 -8.52 0.72
CA THR A 28 9.50 -9.27 1.84
C THR A 28 9.04 -10.72 1.84
N LEU A 29 7.77 -10.99 1.55
CA LEU A 29 7.29 -12.37 1.42
C LEU A 29 7.99 -13.09 0.26
N SER A 30 8.07 -12.47 -0.92
CA SER A 30 8.77 -13.05 -2.07
C SER A 30 10.25 -13.35 -1.75
N TYR A 31 10.93 -12.46 -1.03
CA TYR A 31 12.31 -12.67 -0.58
C TYR A 31 12.46 -13.94 0.27
N LEU A 32 11.59 -14.15 1.26
CA LEU A 32 11.62 -15.35 2.09
C LEU A 32 11.20 -16.62 1.32
N LEU A 33 10.20 -16.52 0.44
CA LEU A 33 9.77 -17.64 -0.41
C LEU A 33 10.81 -17.99 -1.47
N HIS A 34 11.67 -17.06 -1.89
CA HIS A 34 12.78 -17.31 -2.81
C HIS A 34 13.96 -18.09 -2.18
N GLY A 35 13.84 -18.45 -0.90
CA GLY A 35 14.83 -19.29 -0.20
C GLY A 35 15.79 -18.49 0.69
N TYR A 36 15.64 -17.17 0.83
CA TYR A 36 16.43 -16.43 1.81
C TYR A 36 15.99 -16.76 3.24
N ARG A 37 16.94 -17.07 4.11
CA ARG A 37 16.74 -17.54 5.49
C ARG A 37 17.43 -16.59 6.48
N PRO A 38 16.68 -16.03 7.46
CA PRO A 38 17.26 -15.22 8.51
C PRO A 38 17.87 -16.10 9.59
N TYR A 39 19.11 -15.82 9.98
CA TYR A 39 19.80 -16.44 11.10
C TYR A 39 20.19 -15.37 12.11
N TYR A 40 20.18 -15.72 13.39
CA TYR A 40 20.78 -14.85 14.40
C TYR A 40 22.29 -14.72 14.15
N ASN A 41 22.81 -13.50 14.20
CA ASN A 41 24.20 -13.18 13.88
C ASN A 41 25.13 -13.12 15.10
N GLY A 42 24.60 -13.30 16.31
CA GLY A 42 25.36 -13.25 17.56
C GLY A 42 25.47 -11.87 18.20
N ASN A 43 24.91 -10.83 17.58
CA ASN A 43 24.90 -9.47 18.15
C ASN A 43 24.01 -9.37 19.39
N ASP A 44 24.45 -8.58 20.35
CA ASP A 44 23.73 -8.38 21.61
C ASP A 44 22.40 -7.63 21.44
N HIS A 45 21.48 -7.81 22.38
CA HIS A 45 20.16 -7.16 22.40
C HIS A 45 19.75 -6.78 23.82
N SER A 46 19.11 -5.62 23.99
CA SER A 46 18.69 -5.08 25.30
C SER A 46 17.75 -6.01 26.08
N ASN A 47 16.84 -6.68 25.38
CA ASN A 47 15.96 -7.72 25.91
C ASN A 47 16.75 -9.03 26.11
N SER A 48 17.18 -9.27 27.35
CA SER A 48 17.93 -10.45 27.75
C SER A 48 17.16 -11.77 27.63
N LEU A 49 15.83 -11.74 27.72
CA LEU A 49 14.99 -12.93 27.52
C LEU A 49 15.00 -13.36 26.06
N LEU A 50 14.76 -12.43 25.13
CA LEU A 50 14.84 -12.70 23.70
C LEU A 50 16.25 -13.19 23.32
N LEU A 51 17.29 -12.52 23.84
CA LEU A 51 18.67 -12.92 23.60
C LEU A 51 18.96 -14.37 24.04
N SER A 52 18.50 -14.77 25.23
CA SER A 52 18.66 -16.16 25.69
C SER A 52 17.99 -17.14 24.73
N LYS A 53 16.75 -16.85 24.29
CA LYS A 53 16.01 -17.70 23.35
C LYS A 53 16.70 -17.83 22.00
N LEU A 54 17.29 -16.73 21.49
CA LEU A 54 18.05 -16.74 20.23
C LEU A 54 19.36 -17.51 20.33
N GLN A 55 20.02 -17.51 21.49
CA GLN A 55 21.27 -18.24 21.72
C GLN A 55 21.07 -19.76 21.86
N ASP A 56 19.87 -20.18 22.28
CA ASP A 56 19.54 -21.60 22.48
C ASP A 56 19.44 -22.39 21.16
N SER A 57 19.29 -21.72 20.01
CA SER A 57 19.17 -22.37 18.70
C SER A 57 20.08 -21.75 17.64
N LYS A 58 20.65 -22.61 16.80
CA LYS A 58 21.40 -22.21 15.59
C LYS A 58 20.58 -22.29 14.30
N ALA A 59 19.34 -22.76 14.39
CA ALA A 59 18.47 -22.87 13.23
C ALA A 59 18.07 -21.49 12.70
N SER A 60 17.61 -21.41 11.44
CA SER A 60 17.00 -20.19 10.93
C SER A 60 15.83 -19.77 11.81
N ILE A 61 15.62 -18.47 12.00
CA ILE A 61 14.44 -17.95 12.71
C ILE A 61 13.14 -18.49 12.07
N LEU A 62 13.16 -18.72 10.75
CA LEU A 62 12.03 -19.30 10.01
C LEU A 62 11.69 -20.74 10.37
N ASP A 63 12.63 -21.51 10.91
CA ASP A 63 12.44 -22.91 11.29
C ASP A 63 12.20 -23.08 12.80
N GLN A 64 12.18 -21.97 13.55
CA GLN A 64 11.96 -21.97 14.99
C GLN A 64 10.49 -21.75 15.36
N ASP A 65 10.18 -21.93 16.64
CA ASP A 65 8.87 -21.64 17.21
C ASP A 65 8.70 -20.12 17.39
N LEU A 66 7.92 -19.51 16.51
CA LEU A 66 7.66 -18.07 16.54
C LEU A 66 6.83 -17.64 17.76
N GLU A 67 5.99 -18.52 18.32
CA GLU A 67 5.25 -18.22 19.54
C GLU A 67 6.21 -18.09 20.71
N PHE A 68 7.08 -19.09 20.89
CA PHE A 68 8.12 -19.06 21.91
C PHE A 68 9.05 -17.85 21.76
N LEU A 69 9.50 -17.53 20.55
CA LEU A 69 10.40 -16.39 20.33
C LEU A 69 9.72 -15.03 20.59
N SER A 70 8.41 -14.91 20.34
CA SER A 70 7.68 -13.65 20.46
C SER A 70 7.17 -13.36 21.88
N GLU A 71 7.16 -14.36 22.76
CA GLU A 71 6.70 -14.22 24.14
C GLU A 71 7.42 -13.09 24.90
N GLY A 72 6.63 -12.19 25.49
CA GLY A 72 7.12 -11.09 26.32
C GLY A 72 7.61 -9.88 25.52
N LEU A 73 7.47 -9.89 24.19
CA LEU A 73 7.70 -8.71 23.38
C LEU A 73 6.49 -7.77 23.45
N GLU A 74 6.79 -6.50 23.67
CA GLU A 74 5.81 -5.41 23.69
C GLU A 74 6.20 -4.34 22.68
N GLY A 75 5.23 -3.65 22.09
CA GLY A 75 5.52 -2.59 21.14
C GLY A 75 4.28 -2.01 20.48
N ARG A 76 4.47 -1.42 19.30
CA ARG A 76 3.43 -0.64 18.59
C ARG A 76 2.59 -1.44 17.60
N SER A 77 2.89 -2.73 17.40
CA SER A 77 2.04 -3.65 16.63
C SER A 77 1.24 -4.55 17.59
N PRO A 78 -0.03 -4.87 17.27
CA PRO A 78 -0.79 -5.88 17.99
C PRO A 78 -0.39 -7.31 17.59
N ASN A 79 0.49 -7.49 16.59
CA ASN A 79 0.88 -8.81 16.10
C ASN A 79 2.23 -9.25 16.70
N PRO A 80 2.29 -10.41 17.38
CA PRO A 80 3.52 -10.88 18.05
C PRO A 80 4.67 -11.16 17.06
N VAL A 81 4.39 -11.70 15.89
CA VAL A 81 5.43 -11.99 14.88
C VAL A 81 5.98 -10.69 14.29
N ALA A 82 5.14 -9.67 14.13
CA ALA A 82 5.60 -8.36 13.70
C ALA A 82 6.49 -7.69 14.76
N LEU A 83 6.19 -7.87 16.06
CA LEU A 83 7.06 -7.41 17.15
C LEU A 83 8.39 -8.16 17.21
N LEU A 84 8.38 -9.47 17.03
CA LEU A 84 9.59 -10.28 16.93
C LEU A 84 10.45 -9.83 15.77
N TRP A 85 9.85 -9.73 14.59
CA TRP A 85 10.54 -9.25 13.39
C TRP A 85 11.20 -7.89 13.65
N ASP A 86 10.45 -6.96 14.20
CA ASP A 86 10.93 -5.62 14.51
C ASP A 86 12.10 -5.60 15.50
N ALA A 87 12.01 -6.37 16.59
CA ALA A 87 13.09 -6.50 17.57
C ALA A 87 14.38 -7.09 16.97
N LEU A 88 14.25 -7.92 15.94
CA LEU A 88 15.38 -8.53 15.24
C LEU A 88 15.99 -7.62 14.16
N THR A 89 15.17 -6.87 13.42
CA THR A 89 15.64 -5.99 12.34
C THR A 89 16.09 -4.63 12.84
N HIS A 90 15.36 -4.06 13.80
CA HIS A 90 15.59 -2.72 14.35
C HIS A 90 15.56 -2.73 15.89
N PRO A 91 16.57 -3.32 16.55
CA PRO A 91 16.63 -3.38 18.01
C PRO A 91 16.46 -2.00 18.64
N ASP A 92 15.59 -1.90 19.65
CA ASP A 92 15.35 -0.68 20.43
C ASP A 92 14.92 0.55 19.61
N ALA A 93 14.40 0.37 18.40
CA ALA A 93 14.03 1.51 17.55
C ALA A 93 12.88 2.36 18.12
N ASP A 94 12.05 1.82 19.02
CA ASP A 94 11.05 2.59 19.77
C ASP A 94 11.67 3.50 20.85
N LEU A 95 12.88 3.17 21.31
CA LEU A 95 13.71 4.01 22.19
C LEU A 95 14.56 5.03 21.40
N GLY A 96 14.44 5.04 20.06
CA GLY A 96 15.22 5.88 19.17
C GLY A 96 16.63 5.38 18.90
N ALA A 97 16.93 4.11 19.20
CA ALA A 97 18.22 3.51 18.87
C ALA A 97 18.33 3.22 17.37
N GLU A 98 19.57 3.32 16.85
CA GLU A 98 19.94 2.90 15.49
C GLU A 98 20.89 1.68 15.55
N SER A 99 20.49 0.67 16.33
CA SER A 99 21.26 -0.56 16.48
C SER A 99 21.26 -1.37 15.18
N PRO A 100 22.36 -2.07 14.84
CA PRO A 100 22.38 -2.96 13.69
C PRO A 100 21.41 -4.14 13.89
N SER A 101 20.93 -4.70 12.78
CA SER A 101 20.10 -5.90 12.83
C SER A 101 20.81 -7.07 13.52
N LEU A 102 20.04 -7.90 14.22
CA LEU A 102 20.48 -9.18 14.77
C LEU A 102 20.46 -10.31 13.73
N LEU A 103 20.05 -10.01 12.50
CA LEU A 103 19.90 -11.00 11.44
C LEU A 103 21.08 -10.96 10.48
N ARG A 104 21.53 -12.15 10.10
CA ARG A 104 22.32 -12.40 8.89
C ARG A 104 21.47 -13.24 7.94
N TRP A 105 21.63 -13.00 6.65
CA TRP A 105 20.84 -13.65 5.61
C TRP A 105 21.68 -14.69 4.87
N GLU A 106 21.13 -15.88 4.70
CA GLU A 106 21.69 -16.93 3.83
C GLU A 106 20.67 -17.28 2.74
N HIS A 107 21.14 -17.60 1.53
CA HIS A 107 20.26 -18.05 0.45
C HIS A 107 20.33 -19.58 0.35
N GLU A 108 19.19 -20.23 0.56
CA GLU A 108 19.00 -21.69 0.52
C GLU A 108 17.96 -22.03 -0.57
N PRO A 109 18.37 -22.16 -1.85
CA PRO A 109 17.46 -22.40 -2.97
C PRO A 109 16.59 -23.65 -2.83
N GLU A 110 17.09 -24.68 -2.13
CA GLU A 110 16.36 -25.92 -1.84
C GLU A 110 15.17 -25.72 -0.89
N LYS A 111 15.15 -24.60 -0.17
CA LYS A 111 14.04 -24.20 0.70
C LYS A 111 13.06 -23.24 -0.02
N ALA A 112 13.30 -22.92 -1.28
CA ALA A 112 12.43 -22.03 -2.03
C ALA A 112 11.03 -22.63 -2.22
N ILE A 113 10.01 -21.79 -2.12
CA ILE A 113 8.61 -22.13 -2.37
C ILE A 113 8.20 -21.42 -3.67
N PRO A 114 7.76 -22.16 -4.71
CA PRO A 114 7.29 -21.56 -5.96
C PRO A 114 6.22 -20.50 -5.71
N HIS A 115 6.37 -19.33 -6.30
CA HIS A 115 5.43 -18.23 -6.09
C HIS A 115 5.45 -17.24 -7.24
N VAL A 116 4.41 -16.41 -7.28
CA VAL A 116 4.25 -15.34 -8.26
C VAL A 116 3.54 -14.15 -7.61
N VAL A 117 3.99 -12.95 -7.98
CA VAL A 117 3.49 -11.67 -7.47
C VAL A 117 2.81 -10.92 -8.62
N LEU A 118 1.52 -10.63 -8.49
CA LEU A 118 0.71 -10.00 -9.53
C LEU A 118 0.38 -8.54 -9.19
N GLY A 119 1.03 -7.58 -9.85
CA GLY A 119 0.81 -6.16 -9.58
C GLY A 119 0.26 -5.40 -10.78
N LYS A 120 -0.68 -4.47 -10.57
CA LYS A 120 -1.16 -3.56 -11.63
C LYS A 120 -0.07 -2.63 -12.18
N MET A 121 0.99 -2.43 -11.41
CA MET A 121 2.09 -1.50 -11.71
C MET A 121 3.43 -2.15 -11.37
N LYS A 122 4.50 -1.39 -11.61
CA LYS A 122 5.86 -1.72 -11.20
C LYS A 122 5.98 -2.02 -9.69
N PRO A 123 7.05 -2.72 -9.27
CA PRO A 123 7.34 -2.92 -7.86
C PRO A 123 7.40 -1.61 -7.07
N GLY A 124 6.81 -1.58 -5.87
CA GLY A 124 6.82 -0.41 -4.99
C GLY A 124 5.44 -0.08 -4.40
N GLY A 125 4.36 -0.67 -4.89
CA GLY A 125 3.02 -0.45 -4.31
C GLY A 125 2.56 0.99 -4.35
N SER A 126 1.94 1.47 -3.28
CA SER A 126 1.38 2.82 -3.22
C SER A 126 2.41 3.92 -3.48
N TRP A 127 3.69 3.67 -3.19
CA TRP A 127 4.81 4.59 -3.38
C TRP A 127 5.02 4.97 -4.85
N GLN A 128 4.61 4.12 -5.80
CA GLN A 128 4.69 4.40 -7.24
C GLN A 128 3.74 5.53 -7.69
N ARG A 129 2.71 5.88 -6.89
CA ARG A 129 1.74 6.96 -7.21
C ARG A 129 1.89 8.21 -6.35
N MET A 130 2.78 8.17 -5.37
CA MET A 130 3.00 9.28 -4.46
C MET A 130 4.05 10.23 -5.07
N GLU A 131 3.94 11.52 -4.75
CA GLU A 131 4.89 12.53 -5.22
C GLU A 131 6.28 12.27 -4.68
N GLY A 132 7.29 12.38 -5.54
CA GLY A 132 8.68 12.11 -5.17
C GLY A 132 9.21 12.98 -4.03
N ASN A 133 8.80 14.24 -3.92
CA ASN A 133 9.38 15.22 -2.99
C ASN A 133 8.84 15.13 -1.55
N MET A 134 7.68 14.50 -1.35
CA MET A 134 7.11 14.32 -0.02
C MET A 134 8.04 13.45 0.84
N GLN A 135 8.19 13.79 2.12
CA GLN A 135 8.98 13.00 3.05
C GLN A 135 8.16 11.85 3.64
N THR A 136 8.83 10.73 3.93
CA THR A 136 8.23 9.62 4.65
C THR A 136 7.78 10.06 6.05
N LEU A 137 6.71 9.47 6.56
CA LEU A 137 6.38 9.60 7.98
C LEU A 137 7.40 8.87 8.84
N SER A 138 7.78 7.66 8.47
CA SER A 138 8.76 6.88 9.25
C SER A 138 10.19 7.34 8.98
N GLN A 139 11.10 6.93 9.88
CA GLN A 139 12.54 7.11 9.65
C GLN A 139 12.97 6.41 8.37
N SER A 140 13.96 6.96 7.68
CA SER A 140 14.51 6.39 6.44
C SER A 140 14.91 4.91 6.61
N THR A 141 15.58 4.58 7.70
CA THR A 141 16.03 3.22 8.00
C THR A 141 14.88 2.24 8.23
N TRP A 142 13.71 2.71 8.68
CA TRP A 142 12.53 1.86 8.89
C TRP A 142 11.79 1.51 7.59
N MET A 143 12.25 2.06 6.46
CA MET A 143 11.73 1.76 5.13
C MET A 143 12.50 0.63 4.45
N GLU A 144 13.59 0.15 5.05
CA GLU A 144 14.45 -0.88 4.48
C GLU A 144 13.76 -2.25 4.45
N LEU A 145 14.17 -3.06 3.47
CA LEU A 145 13.73 -4.43 3.27
C LEU A 145 14.87 -5.41 3.55
N PRO A 146 14.55 -6.68 3.89
CA PRO A 146 15.54 -7.71 4.17
C PRO A 146 16.67 -7.85 3.16
N GLY A 147 17.90 -7.99 3.67
CA GLY A 147 19.06 -8.27 2.83
C GLY A 147 19.63 -7.07 2.06
N LEU A 148 18.97 -5.91 2.07
CA LEU A 148 19.49 -4.70 1.41
C LEU A 148 19.31 -3.47 2.29
N SER A 149 20.41 -2.95 2.86
CA SER A 149 20.32 -1.76 3.71
C SER A 149 19.95 -0.52 2.90
N PHE A 150 18.93 0.22 3.35
CA PHE A 150 18.51 1.48 2.73
C PHE A 150 19.61 2.55 2.80
N ARG A 151 20.33 2.60 3.93
CA ARG A 151 21.47 3.51 4.16
C ARG A 151 22.58 3.26 3.13
N GLN A 152 22.94 1.99 2.93
CA GLN A 152 23.98 1.62 1.98
C GLN A 152 23.55 1.91 0.55
N TRP A 153 22.31 1.56 0.20
CA TRP A 153 21.75 1.81 -1.14
C TRP A 153 21.76 3.29 -1.54
N LEU A 154 21.45 4.20 -0.58
CA LEU A 154 21.56 5.65 -0.79
C LEU A 154 23.02 6.10 -0.98
N ALA A 155 23.92 5.60 -0.13
CA ALA A 155 25.34 5.95 -0.18
C ALA A 155 25.98 5.54 -1.52
N ASP A 156 25.63 4.36 -2.05
CA ASP A 156 26.09 3.87 -3.35
C ASP A 156 25.63 4.75 -4.52
N ARG A 157 24.59 5.57 -4.31
CA ARG A 157 24.06 6.57 -5.28
C ARG A 157 24.54 7.99 -5.02
N GLY A 158 25.49 8.16 -4.09
CA GLY A 158 25.99 9.49 -3.70
C GLY A 158 24.95 10.36 -3.00
N ARG A 159 23.85 9.77 -2.49
CA ARG A 159 22.80 10.48 -1.74
C ARG A 159 23.10 10.37 -0.24
N LYS A 160 22.80 11.43 0.50
CA LYS A 160 22.97 11.45 1.96
C LYS A 160 21.74 10.83 2.64
N LEU A 161 21.97 10.03 3.68
CA LEU A 161 20.89 9.57 4.55
C LEU A 161 20.44 10.74 5.44
N ASP A 162 19.29 11.30 5.11
CA ASP A 162 18.55 12.16 6.03
C ASP A 162 17.66 11.33 6.95
N TYR A 163 17.17 11.96 8.02
CA TYR A 163 16.38 11.28 9.04
C TYR A 163 15.07 10.69 8.49
N ARG A 164 14.46 11.37 7.50
CA ARG A 164 13.32 10.87 6.71
C ARG A 164 13.70 10.87 5.24
N ALA A 165 13.31 9.82 4.54
CA ALA A 165 13.57 9.66 3.12
C ALA A 165 12.52 10.43 2.33
N THR A 166 12.84 10.77 1.09
CA THR A 166 11.78 11.19 0.17
C THR A 166 11.00 9.96 -0.30
N VAL A 167 9.73 10.15 -0.67
CA VAL A 167 8.92 9.12 -1.33
C VAL A 167 9.61 8.64 -2.60
N GLY A 168 10.28 9.55 -3.33
CA GLY A 168 11.08 9.21 -4.51
C GLY A 168 12.19 8.22 -4.19
N ASP A 169 12.95 8.46 -3.11
CA ASP A 169 13.99 7.52 -2.66
C ASP A 169 13.41 6.14 -2.32
N VAL A 170 12.27 6.09 -1.61
CA VAL A 170 11.61 4.82 -1.25
C VAL A 170 11.11 4.08 -2.48
N ARG A 171 10.50 4.79 -3.43
CA ARG A 171 10.02 4.22 -4.70
C ARG A 171 11.17 3.61 -5.49
N ASP A 172 12.24 4.37 -5.70
CA ASP A 172 13.41 3.93 -6.45
C ASP A 172 14.09 2.73 -5.74
N TYR A 173 14.21 2.78 -4.41
CA TYR A 173 14.75 1.69 -3.60
C TYR A 173 13.94 0.39 -3.74
N TYR A 174 12.61 0.46 -3.70
CA TYR A 174 11.76 -0.72 -3.84
C TYR A 174 11.79 -1.30 -5.25
N GLU A 175 11.86 -0.47 -6.30
CA GLU A 175 12.05 -0.96 -7.67
C GLU A 175 13.40 -1.68 -7.81
N ASP A 176 14.49 -1.06 -7.34
CA ASP A 176 15.83 -1.62 -7.36
C ASP A 176 15.98 -2.87 -6.47
N TYR A 177 15.23 -2.96 -5.37
CA TYR A 177 15.27 -4.09 -4.45
C TYR A 177 14.94 -5.40 -5.17
N VAL A 178 13.87 -5.41 -5.97
CA VAL A 178 13.41 -6.59 -6.71
C VAL A 178 14.46 -7.08 -7.70
N THR A 179 15.16 -6.17 -8.37
CA THR A 179 16.24 -6.54 -9.30
C THR A 179 17.51 -6.96 -8.57
N THR A 180 17.89 -6.25 -7.51
CA THR A 180 19.15 -6.46 -6.77
C THR A 180 19.15 -7.77 -5.99
N THR A 181 17.98 -8.21 -5.51
CA THR A 181 17.81 -9.44 -4.73
C THR A 181 17.42 -10.66 -5.59
N GLY A 182 17.46 -10.55 -6.92
CA GLY A 182 17.17 -11.66 -7.83
C GLY A 182 15.69 -12.06 -7.93
N LEU A 183 14.77 -11.28 -7.35
CA LEU A 183 13.35 -11.64 -7.27
C LEU A 183 12.56 -11.35 -8.56
N ARG A 184 13.16 -10.65 -9.54
CA ARG A 184 12.45 -10.12 -10.72
C ARG A 184 11.60 -11.16 -11.46
N GLU A 185 12.04 -12.40 -11.55
CA GLU A 185 11.33 -13.48 -12.25
C GLU A 185 9.96 -13.82 -11.62
N HIS A 186 9.77 -13.53 -10.34
CA HIS A 186 8.51 -13.77 -9.63
C HIS A 186 7.49 -12.64 -9.82
N PHE A 187 7.91 -11.48 -10.32
CA PHE A 187 7.09 -10.26 -10.36
C PHE A 187 6.48 -10.07 -11.75
N MET A 188 5.15 -10.15 -11.80
CA MET A 188 4.34 -9.97 -12.99
C MET A 188 3.69 -8.58 -12.94
N ASP A 189 4.38 -7.60 -13.52
CA ASP A 189 3.90 -6.21 -13.56
C ASP A 189 2.75 -6.08 -14.57
N HIS A 190 1.93 -5.04 -14.39
CA HIS A 190 0.77 -4.76 -15.23
C HIS A 190 -0.27 -5.90 -15.31
N HIS A 191 -0.33 -6.75 -14.28
CA HIS A 191 -1.35 -7.78 -14.12
C HIS A 191 -2.45 -7.29 -13.19
N VAL A 192 -3.67 -7.20 -13.72
CA VAL A 192 -4.88 -6.84 -12.99
C VAL A 192 -5.62 -8.11 -12.61
N VAL A 193 -5.73 -8.39 -11.31
CA VAL A 193 -6.58 -9.47 -10.81
C VAL A 193 -8.02 -9.01 -10.77
N THR A 194 -8.93 -9.82 -11.31
CA THR A 194 -10.37 -9.54 -11.41
C THR A 194 -11.22 -10.50 -10.61
N SER A 195 -10.72 -11.69 -10.27
CA SER A 195 -11.44 -12.68 -9.47
C SER A 195 -10.48 -13.58 -8.71
N VAL A 196 -10.76 -13.81 -7.42
CA VAL A 196 -10.12 -14.81 -6.57
C VAL A 196 -11.23 -15.62 -5.91
N GLN A 197 -11.30 -16.92 -6.21
CA GLN A 197 -12.36 -17.80 -5.69
C GLN A 197 -11.86 -19.22 -5.45
N LYS A 198 -12.57 -19.97 -4.60
CA LYS A 198 -12.31 -21.39 -4.40
C LYS A 198 -12.93 -22.21 -5.52
N VAL A 199 -12.16 -23.16 -6.04
CA VAL A 199 -12.60 -24.13 -7.04
C VAL A 199 -12.28 -25.56 -6.58
N PHE A 200 -13.08 -26.52 -7.03
CA PHE A 200 -12.83 -27.92 -6.73
C PHE A 200 -11.59 -28.43 -7.47
N HIS A 201 -10.74 -29.17 -6.76
CA HIS A 201 -9.76 -30.01 -7.41
C HIS A 201 -10.45 -31.29 -7.90
N LEU A 202 -11.04 -31.25 -9.10
CA LEU A 202 -11.45 -32.46 -9.78
C LEU A 202 -10.16 -33.20 -10.19
N ARG A 203 -9.86 -34.33 -9.52
CA ARG A 203 -8.74 -35.22 -9.89
C ARG A 203 -8.83 -35.77 -11.32
N ASN A 204 -9.93 -35.51 -12.03
CA ASN A 204 -10.08 -35.78 -13.45
C ASN A 204 -10.21 -34.44 -14.14
N GLY A 205 -9.30 -34.21 -15.10
CA GLY A 205 -9.03 -32.92 -15.71
C GLY A 205 -10.27 -32.13 -16.13
N ALA A 206 -10.06 -30.81 -16.24
CA ALA A 206 -10.95 -29.88 -16.90
C ALA A 206 -11.70 -30.57 -18.04
N ASP A 207 -13.03 -30.47 -18.02
CA ASP A 207 -13.86 -30.94 -19.11
C ASP A 207 -13.34 -30.29 -20.40
N CYS A 208 -12.78 -31.13 -21.27
CA CYS A 208 -12.01 -30.75 -22.43
C CYS A 208 -12.84 -30.06 -23.52
N GLU A 209 -14.15 -29.92 -23.33
CA GLU A 209 -15.05 -29.21 -24.25
C GLU A 209 -15.50 -27.82 -23.77
N SER A 210 -15.45 -27.49 -22.48
CA SER A 210 -16.01 -26.23 -21.95
C SER A 210 -15.00 -25.28 -21.31
N GLY A 211 -13.92 -25.79 -20.71
CA GLY A 211 -12.93 -24.95 -20.00
C GLY A 211 -13.50 -24.15 -18.82
N GLU A 212 -14.73 -24.46 -18.38
CA GLU A 212 -15.35 -23.86 -17.20
C GLU A 212 -15.05 -24.72 -15.96
N VAL A 213 -14.66 -24.06 -14.87
CA VAL A 213 -14.46 -24.69 -13.58
C VAL A 213 -15.76 -24.51 -12.79
N GLU A 214 -16.45 -25.62 -12.46
CA GLU A 214 -17.75 -25.55 -11.78
C GLU A 214 -17.66 -24.79 -10.44
N PRO A 215 -18.50 -23.75 -10.24
CA PRO A 215 -18.60 -23.06 -8.97
C PRO A 215 -19.10 -24.00 -7.85
N CYS A 216 -18.66 -23.74 -6.62
CA CYS A 216 -19.03 -24.53 -5.45
C CYS A 216 -20.52 -24.42 -5.10
N CYS A 217 -21.37 -25.29 -5.66
CA CYS A 217 -22.76 -25.44 -5.24
C CYS A 217 -23.15 -26.92 -5.10
N GLN A 218 -23.52 -27.31 -3.87
CA GLN A 218 -24.41 -28.45 -3.55
C GLN A 218 -23.92 -29.87 -3.90
N ASN A 219 -23.08 -30.45 -3.01
CA ASN A 219 -23.09 -31.87 -2.57
C ASN A 219 -21.69 -32.29 -2.06
N ILE A 220 -21.31 -31.78 -0.88
CA ILE A 220 -20.00 -31.99 -0.26
C ILE A 220 -19.85 -33.45 0.20
N ARG A 221 -18.95 -34.22 -0.44
CA ARG A 221 -18.34 -35.40 0.19
C ARG A 221 -17.20 -34.94 1.10
N GLN A 222 -17.02 -35.58 2.25
CA GLN A 222 -16.14 -35.14 3.35
C GLN A 222 -14.62 -35.06 3.05
N ASN A 223 -14.13 -35.39 1.85
CA ASN A 223 -12.69 -35.55 1.56
C ASN A 223 -12.17 -34.82 0.29
N HIS A 224 -12.81 -33.74 -0.17
CA HIS A 224 -12.33 -33.00 -1.36
C HIS A 224 -11.22 -31.98 -1.04
N GLN A 225 -10.18 -31.92 -1.88
CA GLN A 225 -9.18 -30.85 -1.89
C GLN A 225 -9.68 -29.68 -2.74
N PHE A 226 -9.44 -28.45 -2.28
CA PHE A 226 -9.79 -27.22 -3.00
C PHE A 226 -8.52 -26.50 -3.44
N LEU A 227 -8.61 -25.81 -4.57
CA LEU A 227 -7.61 -24.84 -5.02
C LEU A 227 -8.24 -23.46 -5.08
N TRP A 228 -7.40 -22.44 -5.09
CA TRP A 228 -7.75 -21.08 -5.40
C TRP A 228 -7.56 -20.83 -6.88
N GLU A 229 -8.61 -20.39 -7.55
CA GLU A 229 -8.56 -19.85 -8.89
C GLU A 229 -8.39 -18.34 -8.83
N VAL A 230 -7.40 -17.84 -9.55
CA VAL A 230 -7.17 -16.40 -9.68
C VAL A 230 -7.11 -16.01 -11.14
N ARG A 231 -8.06 -15.15 -11.54
CA ARG A 231 -8.23 -14.67 -12.91
C ARG A 231 -7.92 -13.19 -13.00
N GLY A 232 -7.56 -12.77 -14.20
CA GLY A 232 -7.26 -11.38 -14.48
C GLY A 232 -6.74 -11.20 -15.89
N TYR A 233 -6.25 -10.00 -16.17
CA TYR A 233 -5.67 -9.66 -17.46
C TYR A 233 -4.36 -8.89 -17.30
N ARG A 234 -3.46 -9.06 -18.27
CA ARG A 234 -2.24 -8.26 -18.41
C ARG A 234 -2.48 -7.14 -19.41
N ILE A 235 -1.98 -5.95 -19.10
CA ILE A 235 -2.00 -4.78 -19.98
C ILE A 235 -0.61 -4.63 -20.62
N PHE A 236 -0.53 -4.48 -21.94
CA PHE A 236 0.73 -4.13 -22.61
C PHE A 236 0.50 -3.18 -23.79
N ASN A 237 1.44 -2.26 -23.98
CA ASN A 237 1.43 -1.30 -25.10
C ASN A 237 2.15 -1.92 -26.28
N ASN A 238 1.48 -2.03 -27.42
CA ASN A 238 2.04 -2.60 -28.65
C ASN A 238 2.88 -1.58 -29.46
N SER A 239 3.60 -0.68 -28.79
CA SER A 239 4.40 0.37 -29.44
C SER A 239 5.87 -0.02 -29.68
N ALA A 240 6.18 -1.32 -29.75
CA ALA A 240 7.55 -1.81 -29.98
C ALA A 240 7.62 -3.09 -30.84
N SER A 241 6.68 -3.29 -31.78
CA SER A 241 6.66 -4.46 -32.67
C SER A 241 6.50 -4.13 -34.16
N THR A 242 6.88 -2.93 -34.59
CA THR A 242 6.99 -2.57 -36.03
C THR A 242 8.27 -1.80 -36.36
N SER A 243 9.44 -2.37 -36.04
CA SER A 243 10.69 -1.97 -36.71
C SER A 243 11.71 -3.11 -36.90
N ALA A 244 11.32 -4.37 -36.67
CA ALA A 244 12.17 -5.53 -36.95
C ALA A 244 11.69 -6.32 -38.19
N ALA A 245 11.48 -5.63 -39.31
CA ALA A 245 11.34 -6.24 -40.62
C ALA A 245 11.51 -5.18 -41.72
N ASN A 246 12.77 -4.95 -42.12
CA ASN A 246 13.25 -4.48 -43.44
C ASN A 246 14.45 -3.56 -43.26
N SER A 247 15.66 -4.10 -43.43
CA SER A 247 16.61 -3.66 -44.46
C SER A 247 17.97 -4.30 -44.23
N SER A 248 18.31 -5.22 -45.14
CA SER A 248 19.66 -5.60 -45.51
C SER A 248 20.48 -4.38 -45.96
N GLU A 249 21.77 -4.40 -45.59
CA GLU A 249 22.95 -3.85 -46.28
C GLU A 249 22.79 -2.55 -47.09
N GLU A 250 23.48 -1.48 -46.66
CA GLU A 250 24.65 -0.93 -47.38
C GLU A 250 25.33 0.20 -46.59
N ASP A 251 26.64 0.27 -46.83
CA ASP A 251 27.68 1.09 -46.21
C ASP A 251 27.80 2.47 -46.89
N SER A 252 28.03 3.55 -46.11
CA SER A 252 28.85 4.74 -46.45
C SER A 252 28.54 5.92 -45.53
N GLY A 253 29.60 6.54 -44.99
CA GLY A 253 29.52 7.64 -44.05
C GLY A 253 29.37 9.03 -44.68
N CYS A 254 29.12 10.03 -43.81
CA CYS A 254 29.76 11.35 -43.81
C CYS A 254 29.22 12.21 -42.66
N GLU A 255 30.07 13.14 -42.22
CA GLU A 255 29.95 14.08 -41.11
C GLU A 255 28.86 15.17 -41.31
N GLY A 256 28.48 15.85 -40.22
CA GLY A 256 28.12 17.28 -40.29
C GLY A 256 26.83 17.73 -39.59
N ASP A 257 27.04 18.56 -38.57
CA ASP A 257 26.27 19.75 -38.17
C ASP A 257 25.05 19.73 -37.24
N GLN A 258 25.16 20.68 -36.32
CA GLN A 258 24.23 21.20 -35.33
C GLN A 258 23.10 21.98 -36.02
N ASP A 259 21.87 21.89 -35.52
CA ASP A 259 21.12 23.10 -35.17
C ASP A 259 19.94 22.83 -34.23
N SER A 260 19.72 23.85 -33.42
CA SER A 260 18.64 24.14 -32.48
C SER A 260 17.29 24.38 -33.17
N GLY A 261 16.19 24.09 -32.47
CA GLY A 261 14.84 24.40 -32.94
C GLY A 261 13.76 24.08 -31.91
N GLU A 262 13.38 25.11 -31.14
CA GLU A 262 12.17 25.14 -30.34
C GLU A 262 10.93 24.93 -31.22
N SER A 263 9.98 24.10 -30.78
CA SER A 263 8.60 24.20 -31.27
C SER A 263 7.61 24.01 -30.13
N SER A 264 6.96 25.12 -29.80
CA SER A 264 5.74 25.23 -29.03
C SER A 264 4.61 24.38 -29.63
N CYS A 265 3.80 23.75 -28.78
CA CYS A 265 2.49 23.25 -29.18
C CYS A 265 1.45 23.55 -28.11
N SER A 266 0.52 24.40 -28.52
CA SER A 266 -0.64 24.92 -27.82
C SER A 266 -1.75 23.88 -27.67
N ARG A 267 -2.43 23.96 -26.52
CA ARG A 267 -3.62 23.25 -26.07
C ARG A 267 -4.74 23.15 -27.11
N SER A 268 -5.48 22.04 -27.08
CA SER A 268 -6.94 22.10 -27.00
C SER A 268 -7.51 20.87 -26.29
N SER A 269 -8.56 21.11 -25.53
CA SER A 269 -9.11 20.36 -24.41
C SER A 269 -10.37 19.57 -24.77
N SER A 270 -10.59 18.43 -24.11
CA SER A 270 -11.94 18.03 -23.69
C SER A 270 -11.88 17.19 -22.41
N CYS A 271 -12.74 17.54 -21.47
CA CYS A 271 -12.84 17.05 -20.09
C CYS A 271 -13.77 15.83 -20.00
N GLY A 272 -13.36 14.79 -19.26
CA GLY A 272 -14.12 13.60 -18.90
C GLY A 272 -13.69 13.06 -17.53
N ASP A 273 -14.64 12.52 -16.77
CA ASP A 273 -14.54 12.09 -15.37
C ASP A 273 -13.42 11.08 -15.06
N LEU A 274 -12.69 11.28 -13.96
CA LEU A 274 -11.53 10.49 -13.50
C LEU A 274 -11.86 9.05 -13.02
N ARG A 275 -12.32 8.22 -13.95
CA ARG A 275 -12.02 6.78 -14.02
C ARG A 275 -10.71 6.50 -14.80
N GLU A 276 -10.02 7.54 -15.25
CA GLU A 276 -9.07 7.48 -16.36
C GLU A 276 -7.60 7.70 -15.98
N ASP A 277 -7.02 6.88 -15.10
CA ASP A 277 -5.54 6.68 -15.14
C ASP A 277 -5.19 5.37 -15.89
N PHE A 278 -6.19 4.67 -16.45
CA PHE A 278 -6.02 3.54 -17.37
C PHE A 278 -6.90 3.60 -18.64
N ASP A 279 -7.87 4.52 -18.72
CA ASP A 279 -8.78 4.63 -19.87
C ASP A 279 -8.42 5.77 -20.84
N ASP A 280 -7.52 6.72 -20.49
CA ASP A 280 -7.03 7.77 -21.43
C ASP A 280 -5.79 7.34 -22.26
N LEU A 281 -5.59 6.03 -22.40
CA LEU A 281 -4.80 5.45 -23.49
C LEU A 281 -5.78 4.82 -24.49
N SER A 282 -6.41 5.67 -25.30
CA SER A 282 -7.10 5.26 -26.54
C SER A 282 -6.12 4.82 -27.66
N LEU A 283 -4.87 4.54 -27.30
CA LEU A 283 -3.99 3.65 -28.04
C LEU A 283 -4.41 2.22 -27.69
N SER A 284 -4.83 1.42 -28.67
CA SER A 284 -5.25 0.02 -28.51
C SER A 284 -4.34 -0.75 -27.55
N CYS A 285 -4.74 -0.84 -26.28
CA CYS A 285 -4.02 -1.63 -25.29
C CYS A 285 -4.45 -3.08 -25.47
N ASP A 286 -3.52 -3.92 -25.87
CA ASP A 286 -3.79 -5.35 -25.98
C ASP A 286 -3.91 -5.91 -24.56
N ARG A 287 -4.96 -6.71 -24.37
CA ARG A 287 -5.26 -7.39 -23.11
C ARG A 287 -5.04 -8.89 -23.28
N GLU A 288 -4.24 -9.47 -22.40
CA GLU A 288 -4.05 -10.93 -22.34
C GLU A 288 -4.64 -11.46 -21.03
N GLU A 289 -5.70 -12.27 -21.15
CA GLU A 289 -6.33 -12.93 -20.01
C GLU A 289 -5.41 -14.02 -19.42
N PHE A 290 -5.38 -14.14 -18.10
CA PHE A 290 -4.67 -15.18 -17.37
C PHE A 290 -5.58 -15.88 -16.35
N CYS A 291 -5.20 -17.11 -16.01
CA CYS A 291 -5.81 -17.88 -14.94
C CYS A 291 -4.73 -18.70 -14.23
N TYR A 292 -4.62 -18.52 -12.91
CA TYR A 292 -3.76 -19.32 -12.03
C TYR A 292 -4.60 -20.22 -11.14
N LEU A 293 -4.11 -21.43 -10.90
CA LEU A 293 -4.61 -22.32 -9.86
C LEU A 293 -3.54 -22.48 -8.78
N ALA A 294 -3.89 -22.22 -7.53
CA ALA A 294 -2.94 -22.18 -6.42
C ALA A 294 -3.48 -22.88 -5.18
N ALA A 295 -2.60 -23.55 -4.43
CA ALA A 295 -2.98 -24.11 -3.13
C ALA A 295 -3.18 -23.01 -2.08
N ASN A 296 -2.47 -21.89 -2.20
CA ASN A 296 -2.58 -20.77 -1.27
C ASN A 296 -2.62 -19.43 -2.01
N VAL A 297 -3.30 -18.45 -1.42
CA VAL A 297 -3.33 -17.05 -1.91
C VAL A 297 -3.01 -16.14 -0.76
N VAL A 298 -2.21 -15.11 -0.99
CA VAL A 298 -1.84 -14.11 0.01
C VAL A 298 -2.34 -12.73 -0.43
N LEU A 299 -3.19 -12.13 0.40
CA LEU A 299 -3.68 -10.77 0.20
C LEU A 299 -2.66 -9.78 0.78
N ALA A 300 -2.04 -9.00 -0.11
CA ALA A 300 -1.06 -7.97 0.21
C ALA A 300 -1.34 -6.68 -0.59
N THR A 301 -2.63 -6.32 -0.71
CA THR A 301 -3.11 -5.18 -1.52
C THR A 301 -2.79 -3.81 -0.90
N GLY A 302 -2.55 -3.75 0.42
CA GLY A 302 -2.53 -2.49 1.16
C GLY A 302 -3.96 -2.00 1.45
N THR A 303 -4.09 -0.74 1.90
CA THR A 303 -5.40 -0.11 2.20
C THR A 303 -5.58 1.27 1.58
N TYR A 304 -4.60 1.74 0.79
CA TYR A 304 -4.64 3.07 0.18
C TYR A 304 -5.31 3.04 -1.20
N ASP A 305 -6.47 2.38 -1.29
CA ASP A 305 -7.07 2.04 -2.58
C ASP A 305 -8.20 2.97 -3.00
N ILE A 306 -9.33 2.86 -2.31
CA ILE A 306 -10.55 3.60 -2.59
C ILE A 306 -10.66 4.72 -1.56
N PRO A 307 -10.60 6.00 -1.96
CA PRO A 307 -10.83 7.10 -1.03
C PRO A 307 -12.21 7.02 -0.39
N ASN A 308 -12.29 7.32 0.91
CA ASN A 308 -13.55 7.43 1.60
C ASN A 308 -14.32 8.66 1.08
N ARG A 309 -15.64 8.50 0.95
CA ARG A 309 -16.55 9.53 0.43
C ARG A 309 -17.38 10.13 1.55
N LEU A 310 -17.66 11.43 1.47
CA LEU A 310 -18.55 12.15 2.38
C LEU A 310 -20.01 11.74 2.19
N GLY A 311 -20.40 11.38 0.97
CA GLY A 311 -21.78 11.06 0.59
C GLY A 311 -22.67 12.29 0.52
N VAL A 312 -22.13 13.45 0.12
CA VAL A 312 -22.86 14.73 0.05
C VAL A 312 -23.15 15.13 -1.41
N PRO A 313 -24.22 15.90 -1.67
CA PRO A 313 -24.47 16.45 -3.01
C PRO A 313 -23.27 17.26 -3.51
N GLY A 314 -22.93 17.06 -4.80
CA GLY A 314 -21.83 17.72 -5.50
C GLY A 314 -20.43 17.21 -5.17
N GLU A 315 -20.28 16.14 -4.38
CA GLU A 315 -18.96 15.52 -4.14
C GLU A 315 -18.28 14.97 -5.40
N ASN A 316 -19.04 14.70 -6.46
CA ASN A 316 -18.50 14.20 -7.73
C ASN A 316 -18.27 15.32 -8.77
N LEU A 317 -18.24 16.59 -8.36
CA LEU A 317 -17.90 17.69 -9.26
C LEU A 317 -16.41 17.64 -9.66
N PRO A 318 -16.02 18.12 -10.86
CA PRO A 318 -14.64 18.04 -11.35
C PRO A 318 -13.60 18.77 -10.48
N ASN A 319 -14.02 19.78 -9.71
CA ASN A 319 -13.17 20.53 -8.80
C ASN A 319 -13.08 19.91 -7.39
N VAL A 320 -13.56 18.68 -7.22
CA VAL A 320 -13.45 17.92 -5.97
C VAL A 320 -12.46 16.79 -6.16
N VAL A 321 -11.43 16.74 -5.30
CA VAL A 321 -10.38 15.73 -5.37
C VAL A 321 -10.27 14.94 -4.06
N HIS A 322 -9.93 13.65 -4.17
CA HIS A 322 -9.85 12.72 -3.05
C HIS A 322 -8.46 12.08 -2.89
N SER A 323 -7.43 12.61 -3.56
CA SER A 323 -6.05 12.18 -3.40
C SER A 323 -5.09 13.37 -3.44
N LEU A 324 -3.94 13.23 -2.79
CA LEU A 324 -2.89 14.26 -2.81
C LEU A 324 -2.33 14.44 -4.23
N CYS A 325 -2.10 13.34 -4.95
CA CYS A 325 -1.61 13.38 -6.33
C CYS A 325 -2.56 14.15 -7.27
N ALA A 326 -3.89 14.00 -7.13
CA ALA A 326 -4.83 14.76 -7.94
C ALA A 326 -4.81 16.26 -7.58
N PHE A 327 -4.66 16.59 -6.30
CA PHE A 327 -4.54 17.97 -5.85
C PHE A 327 -3.25 18.63 -6.33
N GLU A 328 -2.13 17.93 -6.18
CA GLU A 328 -0.81 18.35 -6.67
C GLU A 328 -0.81 18.57 -8.20
N LYS A 329 -1.50 17.72 -8.97
CA LYS A 329 -1.69 17.92 -10.40
C LYS A 329 -2.41 19.26 -10.70
N GLN A 330 -3.40 19.65 -9.90
CA GLN A 330 -4.06 20.95 -10.04
C GLN A 330 -3.12 22.12 -9.69
N LEU A 331 -2.24 21.95 -8.70
CA LEU A 331 -1.22 22.95 -8.35
C LEU A 331 -0.19 23.10 -9.48
N SER A 332 0.35 22.00 -10.00
CA SER A 332 1.42 22.00 -11.01
C SER A 332 0.97 22.43 -12.41
N THR A 333 -0.29 22.21 -12.77
CA THR A 333 -0.87 22.65 -14.05
C THR A 333 -1.20 24.14 -14.08
N GLY A 334 -1.11 24.83 -12.93
CA GLY A 334 -1.41 26.25 -12.79
C GLY A 334 -2.91 26.56 -12.77
N ASP A 335 -3.76 25.55 -12.51
CA ASP A 335 -5.21 25.74 -12.36
C ASP A 335 -5.55 26.52 -11.07
N LEU A 336 -4.62 26.54 -10.11
CA LEU A 336 -4.68 27.29 -8.87
C LEU A 336 -3.48 28.24 -8.77
N SER A 337 -3.72 29.43 -8.21
CA SER A 337 -2.71 30.48 -8.03
C SER A 337 -2.94 31.26 -6.74
N GLU A 338 -2.00 32.12 -6.35
CA GLU A 338 -2.11 32.98 -5.16
C GLU A 338 -3.34 33.91 -5.18
N THR A 339 -3.91 34.20 -6.35
CA THR A 339 -5.10 35.05 -6.50
C THR A 339 -6.40 34.25 -6.61
N SER A 340 -6.33 32.92 -6.54
CA SER A 340 -7.50 32.04 -6.59
C SER A 340 -8.31 32.11 -5.29
N GLU A 341 -9.59 31.79 -5.40
CA GLU A 341 -10.42 31.52 -4.22
C GLU A 341 -9.82 30.40 -3.36
N PRO A 342 -10.12 30.34 -2.05
CA PRO A 342 -9.51 29.37 -1.15
C PRO A 342 -9.73 27.92 -1.57
N VAL A 343 -8.78 27.05 -1.23
CA VAL A 343 -8.94 25.60 -1.29
C VAL A 343 -9.60 25.12 0.00
N CYS A 344 -10.69 24.37 -0.13
CA CYS A 344 -11.34 23.74 1.02
C CYS A 344 -10.77 22.36 1.30
N VAL A 345 -9.97 22.23 2.35
CA VAL A 345 -9.43 20.93 2.79
C VAL A 345 -10.35 20.32 3.85
N VAL A 346 -10.83 19.11 3.60
CA VAL A 346 -11.73 18.38 4.51
C VAL A 346 -11.02 17.18 5.11
N GLY A 347 -10.77 17.17 6.42
CA GLY A 347 -10.07 16.07 7.08
C GLY A 347 -9.35 16.52 8.34
N ALA A 348 -8.77 15.59 9.11
CA ALA A 348 -7.97 15.92 10.30
C ALA A 348 -6.84 14.91 10.53
N GLY A 349 -6.44 14.20 9.47
CA GLY A 349 -5.34 13.25 9.46
C GLY A 349 -4.10 13.83 8.80
N LEU A 350 -3.08 13.00 8.61
CA LEU A 350 -1.81 13.44 8.02
C LEU A 350 -1.96 13.88 6.57
N SER A 351 -2.70 13.13 5.74
CA SER A 351 -2.97 13.58 4.36
C SER A 351 -3.70 14.93 4.28
N ALA A 352 -4.56 15.25 5.25
CA ALA A 352 -5.17 16.58 5.31
C ALA A 352 -4.12 17.65 5.64
N ALA A 353 -3.19 17.36 6.56
CA ALA A 353 -2.08 18.24 6.86
C ALA A 353 -1.14 18.43 5.66
N ASP A 354 -0.82 17.37 4.90
CA ASP A 354 -0.02 17.47 3.68
C ASP A 354 -0.71 18.35 2.63
N ALA A 355 -2.02 18.20 2.43
CA ALA A 355 -2.81 19.08 1.54
C ALA A 355 -2.77 20.55 1.99
N ILE A 356 -2.86 20.80 3.29
CA ILE A 356 -2.76 22.16 3.85
C ILE A 356 -1.35 22.73 3.59
N LEU A 357 -0.30 21.95 3.89
CA LEU A 357 1.08 22.38 3.71
C LEU A 357 1.38 22.70 2.24
N MET A 358 0.97 21.83 1.31
CA MET A 358 1.12 22.08 -0.14
C MET A 358 0.44 23.37 -0.59
N ALA A 359 -0.80 23.61 -0.14
CA ALA A 359 -1.54 24.82 -0.50
C ALA A 359 -0.89 26.09 0.07
N LEU A 360 -0.44 26.05 1.33
CA LEU A 360 0.22 27.17 1.99
C LEU A 360 1.58 27.48 1.36
N GLU A 361 2.36 26.46 1.00
CA GLU A 361 3.65 26.62 0.30
C GLU A 361 3.47 27.23 -1.10
N ALA A 362 2.36 26.91 -1.77
CA ALA A 362 1.96 27.52 -3.04
C ALA A 362 1.31 28.92 -2.89
N GLY A 363 1.22 29.46 -1.67
CA GLY A 363 0.63 30.77 -1.40
C GLY A 363 -0.89 30.84 -1.60
N ILE A 364 -1.59 29.70 -1.58
CA ILE A 364 -3.03 29.62 -1.81
C ILE A 364 -3.78 29.65 -0.47
N PRO A 365 -4.85 30.48 -0.33
CA PRO A 365 -5.69 30.46 0.87
C PRO A 365 -6.33 29.10 1.13
N VAL A 366 -6.39 28.70 2.41
CA VAL A 366 -6.91 27.41 2.85
C VAL A 366 -8.08 27.60 3.80
N ILE A 367 -9.20 26.96 3.47
CA ILE A 367 -10.32 26.73 4.37
C ILE A 367 -10.22 25.30 4.89
N HIS A 368 -9.97 25.11 6.19
CA HIS A 368 -9.79 23.79 6.77
C HIS A 368 -11.00 23.34 7.57
N VAL A 369 -11.75 22.36 7.05
CA VAL A 369 -12.98 21.84 7.65
C VAL A 369 -12.73 20.49 8.31
N PHE A 370 -13.04 20.37 9.60
CA PHE A 370 -12.86 19.11 10.32
C PHE A 370 -13.91 18.85 11.39
N ARG A 371 -14.33 17.58 11.49
CA ARG A 371 -15.44 17.16 12.38
C ARG A 371 -15.08 17.07 13.86
N ARG A 372 -13.80 16.91 14.17
CA ARG A 372 -13.32 16.70 15.55
C ARG A 372 -13.02 18.04 16.21
N GLY A 373 -13.06 18.08 17.53
CA GLY A 373 -12.50 19.22 18.26
C GLY A 373 -10.97 19.27 18.08
N PRO A 374 -10.35 20.45 17.97
CA PRO A 374 -8.90 20.56 17.78
C PRO A 374 -8.09 20.08 18.99
N LYS A 375 -8.74 19.96 20.16
CA LYS A 375 -8.16 19.42 21.40
C LYS A 375 -8.40 17.92 21.60
N ASP A 376 -9.08 17.24 20.66
CA ASP A 376 -9.37 15.80 20.72
C ASP A 376 -8.07 14.99 20.94
N GLN A 377 -8.09 14.05 21.88
CA GLN A 377 -6.94 13.21 22.22
C GLN A 377 -6.63 12.17 21.15
N ASN A 378 -7.59 11.86 20.27
CA ASN A 378 -7.45 10.86 19.21
C ASN A 378 -6.92 11.43 17.89
N LEU A 379 -6.49 12.70 17.86
CA LEU A 379 -5.79 13.28 16.71
C LEU A 379 -4.39 12.70 16.58
N ILE A 380 -4.02 12.37 15.34
CA ILE A 380 -2.74 11.72 15.01
C ILE A 380 -1.53 12.58 15.41
N PHE A 381 -1.67 13.91 15.35
CA PHE A 381 -0.60 14.87 15.65
C PHE A 381 -0.01 14.72 17.06
N LYS A 382 -0.81 14.29 18.04
CA LYS A 382 -0.32 14.07 19.42
C LYS A 382 0.55 12.82 19.56
N LYS A 383 0.49 11.90 18.59
CA LYS A 383 1.27 10.66 18.58
C LYS A 383 2.62 10.83 17.87
N LEU A 384 2.87 12.01 17.31
CA LEU A 384 4.10 12.34 16.61
C LEU A 384 4.97 13.22 17.53
N PRO A 385 6.26 12.94 17.70
CA PRO A 385 7.18 13.84 18.42
C PRO A 385 7.43 15.16 17.67
N GLN A 386 7.30 16.31 18.35
CA GLN A 386 7.46 17.63 17.73
C GLN A 386 8.84 17.89 17.11
N SER A 387 9.91 17.41 17.75
CA SER A 387 11.28 17.55 17.24
C SER A 387 11.48 16.87 15.87
N MET A 388 10.63 15.90 15.56
CA MET A 388 10.73 15.05 14.39
C MET A 388 9.76 15.43 13.27
N TYR A 389 8.62 16.03 13.66
CA TYR A 389 7.53 16.39 12.76
C TYR A 389 7.07 17.84 13.00
N PRO A 390 7.97 18.83 12.93
CA PRO A 390 7.64 20.23 13.23
C PRO A 390 6.52 20.77 12.32
N GLU A 391 6.49 20.37 11.05
CA GLU A 391 5.48 20.78 10.06
C GLU A 391 4.07 20.31 10.44
N TYR A 392 3.92 19.05 10.88
CA TYR A 392 2.63 18.54 11.34
C TYR A 392 2.19 19.15 12.67
N HIS A 393 3.14 19.51 13.54
CA HIS A 393 2.83 20.24 14.76
C HIS A 393 2.39 21.66 14.48
N HIS A 394 2.97 22.31 13.47
CA HIS A 394 2.54 23.62 13.03
C HIS A 394 1.08 23.59 12.56
N VAL A 395 0.70 22.62 11.71
CA VAL A 395 -0.72 22.42 11.32
C VAL A 395 -1.59 22.18 12.55
N ALA A 396 -1.13 21.37 13.51
CA ALA A 396 -1.89 21.12 14.74
C ALA A 396 -2.04 22.37 15.61
N GLN A 397 -1.07 23.28 15.64
CA GLN A 397 -1.16 24.57 16.33
C GLN A 397 -2.18 25.49 15.64
N LEU A 398 -2.15 25.56 14.30
CA LEU A 398 -3.14 26.28 13.50
C LEU A 398 -4.57 25.76 13.76
N MET A 399 -4.76 24.44 13.80
CA MET A 399 -6.05 23.83 14.12
C MET A 399 -6.59 24.24 15.50
N LYS A 400 -5.71 24.43 16.49
CA LYS A 400 -6.08 24.79 17.86
C LYS A 400 -6.21 26.30 18.10
N GLY A 401 -5.82 27.13 17.12
CA GLY A 401 -5.65 28.57 17.32
C GLY A 401 -4.49 28.93 18.26
N GLU A 402 -3.49 28.05 18.38
CA GLU A 402 -2.23 28.34 19.11
C GLU A 402 -1.23 29.09 18.22
N ALA A 403 -1.42 29.04 16.90
CA ALA A 403 -0.71 29.81 15.89
C ALA A 403 -1.73 30.38 14.90
N GLU A 404 -1.36 31.47 14.23
CA GLU A 404 -2.15 32.12 13.18
C GLU A 404 -1.32 32.14 11.89
N HIS A 405 -2.01 32.04 10.75
CA HIS A 405 -1.42 32.18 9.43
C HIS A 405 -2.43 32.91 8.54
N GLU A 406 -1.98 33.95 7.82
CA GLU A 406 -2.86 34.86 7.06
C GLU A 406 -3.72 34.12 6.03
N LEU A 407 -3.14 33.08 5.42
CA LEU A 407 -3.80 32.24 4.41
C LEU A 407 -4.58 31.05 4.99
N TYR A 408 -4.78 30.92 6.30
CA TYR A 408 -5.41 29.73 6.89
C TYR A 408 -6.63 30.08 7.74
N THR A 409 -7.78 29.51 7.39
CA THR A 409 -9.05 29.68 8.11
C THR A 409 -9.61 28.33 8.58
N PRO A 410 -9.62 28.05 9.90
CA PRO A 410 -10.15 26.79 10.43
C PRO A 410 -11.66 26.83 10.69
N TYR A 411 -12.35 25.75 10.33
CA TYR A 411 -13.73 25.44 10.71
C TYR A 411 -13.77 24.16 11.56
N PRO A 412 -13.38 24.25 12.85
CA PRO A 412 -13.39 23.12 13.77
C PRO A 412 -14.81 22.67 14.06
N GLN A 413 -15.01 21.36 14.23
CA GLN A 413 -16.33 20.79 14.51
C GLN A 413 -17.39 21.16 13.47
N HIS A 414 -17.02 21.29 12.21
CA HIS A 414 -17.95 21.50 11.10
C HIS A 414 -18.01 20.26 10.20
N ARG A 415 -19.12 20.13 9.47
CA ARG A 415 -19.35 19.11 8.43
C ARG A 415 -19.73 19.80 7.14
N VAL A 416 -19.22 19.28 6.03
CA VAL A 416 -19.71 19.63 4.70
C VAL A 416 -21.10 19.02 4.52
N MET A 417 -22.04 19.83 4.04
CA MET A 417 -23.42 19.43 3.73
C MET A 417 -23.63 19.25 2.23
N GLU A 418 -23.04 20.13 1.44
CA GLU A 418 -23.17 20.20 -0.01
C GLU A 418 -21.95 20.92 -0.59
N ILE A 419 -21.53 20.50 -1.78
CA ILE A 419 -20.47 21.12 -2.55
C ILE A 419 -21.09 21.60 -3.86
N ASN A 420 -20.82 22.84 -4.23
CA ASN A 420 -21.18 23.45 -5.50
C ASN A 420 -19.90 23.87 -6.24
N HIS A 421 -20.01 24.23 -7.52
CA HIS A 421 -18.85 24.54 -8.37
C HIS A 421 -17.90 25.61 -7.79
N GLN A 422 -18.41 26.53 -6.98
CA GLN A 422 -17.63 27.64 -6.41
C GLN A 422 -17.86 27.81 -4.91
N MET A 423 -18.69 26.96 -4.28
CA MET A 423 -19.07 27.14 -2.88
C MET A 423 -19.22 25.83 -2.14
N VAL A 424 -18.92 25.83 -0.84
CA VAL A 424 -19.15 24.71 0.06
C VAL A 424 -20.09 25.14 1.19
N LEU A 425 -21.13 24.35 1.45
CA LEU A 425 -22.04 24.57 2.56
C LEU A 425 -21.58 23.79 3.78
N LEU A 426 -21.34 24.49 4.88
CA LEU A 426 -20.86 23.96 6.14
C LEU A 426 -21.95 24.05 7.21
N LYS A 427 -22.00 23.03 8.06
CA LYS A 427 -22.87 23.02 9.23
C LYS A 427 -22.08 22.61 10.48
N PRO A 428 -22.32 23.25 11.63
CA PRO A 428 -21.79 22.77 12.91
C PRO A 428 -22.14 21.30 13.13
N ALA A 429 -21.15 20.49 13.49
CA ALA A 429 -21.32 19.08 13.79
C ALA A 429 -22.09 18.92 15.10
N SER A 430 -23.13 18.08 15.10
CA SER A 430 -23.81 17.73 16.35
C SER A 430 -22.85 17.03 17.33
N PRO A 431 -23.05 17.20 18.65
CA PRO A 431 -22.29 16.48 19.66
C PRO A 431 -22.37 14.98 19.39
N SER A 432 -21.23 14.31 19.37
CA SER A 432 -21.18 12.85 19.26
C SER A 432 -20.55 12.25 20.52
N PRO A 433 -20.90 11.01 20.91
CA PRO A 433 -20.25 10.34 22.04
C PRO A 433 -18.72 10.26 21.91
N ARG A 434 -18.19 10.31 20.67
CA ARG A 434 -16.75 10.25 20.37
C ARG A 434 -16.07 11.63 20.38
N SER A 435 -16.83 12.73 20.42
CA SER A 435 -16.31 14.10 20.51
C SER A 435 -17.38 14.94 21.24
N PRO A 436 -17.35 14.96 22.59
CA PRO A 436 -18.27 15.77 23.37
C PRO A 436 -17.98 17.24 23.10
N SER A 437 -18.89 17.91 22.41
CA SER A 437 -18.88 19.35 22.19
C SER A 437 -20.06 19.99 22.92
N PRO A 438 -19.93 21.23 23.41
CA PRO A 438 -21.10 22.00 23.83
C PRO A 438 -22.10 22.06 22.66
N PRO A 439 -23.41 22.00 22.92
CA PRO A 439 -24.42 22.14 21.88
C PRO A 439 -24.18 23.47 21.16
N ALA A 440 -24.05 23.42 19.82
CA ALA A 440 -23.90 24.61 19.01
C ALA A 440 -25.11 25.53 19.26
N THR A 441 -24.85 26.74 19.75
CA THR A 441 -25.87 27.76 20.02
C THR A 441 -26.46 28.33 18.74
N ASP A 442 -25.75 28.19 17.63
CA ASP A 442 -26.22 28.54 16.29
C ASP A 442 -26.11 27.32 15.38
N SER A 443 -27.19 27.00 14.69
CA SER A 443 -27.29 25.88 13.74
C SER A 443 -27.30 26.36 12.29
N SER A 444 -26.98 27.63 12.09
CA SER A 444 -26.89 28.29 10.80
C SER A 444 -25.92 27.55 9.87
N ILE A 445 -26.31 27.49 8.61
CA ILE A 445 -25.48 26.97 7.54
C ILE A 445 -24.56 28.11 7.11
N ILE A 446 -23.27 27.82 7.02
CA ILE A 446 -22.25 28.77 6.57
C ILE A 446 -21.91 28.41 5.12
N SER A 447 -21.94 29.38 4.21
CA SER A 447 -21.45 29.23 2.84
C SER A 447 -20.05 29.82 2.73
N VAL A 448 -19.13 29.06 2.15
CA VAL A 448 -17.77 29.53 1.85
C VAL A 448 -17.50 29.40 0.36
N GLU A 449 -16.88 30.42 -0.24
CA GLU A 449 -16.42 30.39 -1.63
C GLU A 449 -15.09 29.63 -1.72
N VAL A 450 -14.94 28.81 -2.76
CA VAL A 450 -13.78 27.94 -2.93
C VAL A 450 -13.42 27.78 -4.41
N ALA A 451 -12.13 27.64 -4.70
CA ALA A 451 -11.67 27.25 -6.03
C ALA A 451 -11.80 25.72 -6.24
N CYS A 452 -11.39 24.93 -5.25
CA CYS A 452 -11.52 23.48 -5.26
C CYS A 452 -11.73 22.91 -3.85
N THR A 453 -12.20 21.66 -3.76
CA THR A 453 -12.37 20.95 -2.49
C THR A 453 -11.51 19.69 -2.46
N VAL A 454 -10.65 19.59 -1.44
CA VAL A 454 -9.69 18.49 -1.25
C VAL A 454 -10.13 17.64 -0.07
N ILE A 455 -10.72 16.48 -0.34
CA ILE A 455 -11.30 15.59 0.67
C ILE A 455 -10.28 14.54 1.12
N MET A 456 -9.69 14.74 2.30
CA MET A 456 -8.66 13.90 2.91
C MET A 456 -9.17 13.19 4.18
N ILE A 457 -10.15 12.31 4.01
CA ILE A 457 -10.81 11.58 5.11
C ILE A 457 -10.43 10.09 5.20
N GLY A 458 -9.28 9.74 4.63
CA GLY A 458 -8.74 8.38 4.56
C GLY A 458 -9.29 7.57 3.39
N SER A 459 -8.84 6.33 3.30
CA SER A 459 -9.16 5.37 2.24
C SER A 459 -9.43 3.98 2.82
N ARG A 460 -9.82 3.04 1.94
CA ARG A 460 -10.06 1.63 2.25
C ARG A 460 -9.45 0.76 1.15
N PRO A 461 -9.16 -0.53 1.42
CA PRO A 461 -8.69 -1.44 0.39
C PRO A 461 -9.73 -1.64 -0.72
N ASP A 462 -9.26 -1.89 -1.93
CA ASP A 462 -10.07 -2.46 -3.00
C ASP A 462 -9.90 -3.97 -2.90
N LEU A 463 -11.04 -4.65 -2.77
CA LEU A 463 -11.13 -6.11 -2.66
C LEU A 463 -12.25 -6.60 -3.58
N SER A 464 -12.61 -5.83 -4.60
CA SER A 464 -13.71 -6.13 -5.54
C SER A 464 -13.52 -7.44 -6.30
N PHE A 465 -12.28 -7.92 -6.38
CA PHE A 465 -11.93 -9.23 -6.93
C PHE A 465 -12.28 -10.42 -6.01
N LEU A 466 -12.69 -10.18 -4.76
CA LEU A 466 -13.15 -11.20 -3.82
C LEU A 466 -14.69 -11.26 -3.77
N PRO A 467 -15.27 -12.45 -3.53
CA PRO A 467 -16.70 -12.58 -3.23
C PRO A 467 -17.12 -11.64 -2.09
N CYS A 468 -18.18 -10.85 -2.34
CA CYS A 468 -18.69 -9.87 -1.39
C CYS A 468 -17.62 -8.90 -0.87
N GLU A 469 -16.64 -8.51 -1.70
CA GLU A 469 -15.54 -7.60 -1.33
C GLU A 469 -14.72 -8.09 -0.11
N GLY A 470 -14.65 -9.41 0.11
CA GLY A 470 -13.93 -9.98 1.25
C GLY A 470 -14.56 -9.72 2.62
N ARG A 471 -15.78 -9.18 2.72
CA ARG A 471 -16.44 -8.81 4.00
C ARG A 471 -16.62 -9.96 4.99
N ASN A 472 -16.58 -11.21 4.53
CA ASN A 472 -16.66 -12.40 5.38
C ASN A 472 -15.30 -12.78 6.00
N LEU A 473 -14.21 -12.13 5.58
CA LEU A 473 -12.86 -12.37 6.08
C LEU A 473 -12.53 -11.50 7.30
N GLY A 474 -13.33 -10.47 7.58
CA GLY A 474 -13.09 -9.52 8.66
C GLY A 474 -13.50 -10.05 10.04
N VAL A 475 -12.86 -9.50 11.09
CA VAL A 475 -13.19 -9.79 12.50
C VAL A 475 -14.69 -9.63 12.80
N VAL A 476 -15.33 -8.63 12.16
CA VAL A 476 -16.77 -8.42 12.17
C VAL A 476 -17.35 -8.81 10.80
N PRO A 477 -18.05 -9.95 10.70
CA PRO A 477 -18.61 -10.41 9.44
C PRO A 477 -19.57 -9.40 8.80
N LYS A 478 -19.58 -9.35 7.46
CA LYS A 478 -20.43 -8.48 6.62
C LYS A 478 -20.08 -6.99 6.67
N TRP A 479 -19.25 -6.56 7.60
CA TRP A 479 -18.73 -5.19 7.64
C TRP A 479 -17.66 -5.04 6.56
N GLN A 480 -17.50 -3.82 6.05
CA GLN A 480 -16.42 -3.51 5.11
C GLN A 480 -15.07 -3.75 5.78
N ILE A 481 -14.08 -4.21 5.01
CA ILE A 481 -12.72 -4.40 5.50
C ILE A 481 -12.02 -3.03 5.54
N ASP A 482 -11.37 -2.73 6.65
CA ASP A 482 -10.46 -1.59 6.79
C ASP A 482 -9.40 -1.86 7.85
N SER A 483 -8.25 -1.18 7.74
CA SER A 483 -7.08 -1.46 8.60
C SER A 483 -7.23 -1.08 10.07
N LYS A 484 -8.35 -0.46 10.46
CA LYS A 484 -8.52 0.11 11.80
C LYS A 484 -9.72 -0.43 12.57
N HIS A 485 -10.87 -0.59 11.93
CA HIS A 485 -12.11 -0.97 12.61
C HIS A 485 -12.52 -2.41 12.32
N ASN A 486 -12.18 -2.94 11.14
CA ASN A 486 -12.50 -4.30 10.76
C ASN A 486 -11.41 -4.91 9.86
N PRO A 487 -10.21 -5.18 10.42
CA PRO A 487 -9.16 -5.86 9.68
C PRO A 487 -9.58 -7.31 9.36
N ILE A 488 -8.88 -7.93 8.42
CA ILE A 488 -9.03 -9.37 8.13
C ILE A 488 -8.61 -10.16 9.37
N ASP A 489 -9.46 -11.11 9.78
CA ASP A 489 -9.21 -12.03 10.87
C ASP A 489 -8.26 -13.13 10.41
N VAL A 490 -7.08 -13.18 11.04
CA VAL A 490 -6.01 -14.12 10.74
C VAL A 490 -5.46 -14.77 12.02
N GLY A 491 -4.92 -15.98 11.87
CA GLY A 491 -4.15 -16.63 12.94
C GLY A 491 -2.91 -15.80 13.31
N GLN A 492 -2.68 -15.61 14.60
CA GLN A 492 -1.65 -14.69 15.12
C GLN A 492 -0.23 -15.00 14.61
N PHE A 493 0.12 -16.29 14.48
CA PHE A 493 1.45 -16.74 14.03
C PHE A 493 1.47 -17.24 12.58
N SER A 494 0.34 -17.71 12.05
CA SER A 494 0.27 -18.27 10.68
C SER A 494 -0.13 -17.24 9.63
N TYR A 495 -0.80 -16.15 10.03
CA TYR A 495 -1.41 -15.15 9.15
C TYR A 495 -2.43 -15.72 8.14
N GLN A 496 -2.83 -16.99 8.31
CA GLN A 496 -3.89 -17.62 7.55
C GLN A 496 -5.24 -17.06 8.03
N SER A 497 -6.16 -16.79 7.11
CA SER A 497 -7.50 -16.37 7.43
C SER A 497 -8.19 -17.37 8.35
N SER A 498 -8.79 -16.86 9.43
CA SER A 498 -9.61 -17.64 10.36
C SER A 498 -10.89 -18.20 9.71
N HIS A 499 -11.25 -17.69 8.53
CA HIS A 499 -12.48 -18.05 7.81
C HIS A 499 -12.24 -18.90 6.56
N GLU A 500 -11.09 -18.74 5.90
CA GLU A 500 -10.82 -19.39 4.62
C GLU A 500 -9.43 -20.07 4.60
N PRO A 501 -9.37 -21.41 4.82
CA PRO A 501 -8.11 -22.15 4.74
C PRO A 501 -7.41 -21.98 3.38
N GLY A 502 -6.09 -21.79 3.42
CA GLY A 502 -5.27 -21.50 2.24
C GLY A 502 -5.28 -20.03 1.81
N LEU A 503 -6.14 -19.17 2.37
CA LEU A 503 -6.05 -17.72 2.17
C LEU A 503 -5.27 -17.09 3.32
N PHE A 504 -4.35 -16.19 3.02
CA PHE A 504 -3.56 -15.46 3.99
C PHE A 504 -3.71 -13.97 3.76
N ALA A 505 -3.44 -13.14 4.77
CA ALA A 505 -3.40 -11.69 4.62
C ALA A 505 -2.26 -11.10 5.46
N MET A 506 -1.65 -10.02 5.00
CA MET A 506 -0.59 -9.33 5.72
C MET A 506 -0.57 -7.82 5.48
N GLY A 507 0.26 -7.11 6.25
CA GLY A 507 0.37 -5.65 6.17
C GLY A 507 -0.90 -4.94 6.64
N PRO A 508 -1.29 -3.81 6.03
CA PRO A 508 -2.39 -3.00 6.52
C PRO A 508 -3.74 -3.71 6.58
N LEU A 509 -3.98 -4.75 5.78
CA LEU A 509 -5.23 -5.51 5.78
C LEU A 509 -5.53 -6.19 7.12
N ILE A 510 -4.50 -6.51 7.91
CA ILE A 510 -4.62 -7.15 9.22
C ILE A 510 -4.35 -6.16 10.38
N GLY A 511 -4.20 -4.87 10.08
CA GLY A 511 -3.96 -3.82 11.06
C GLY A 511 -2.52 -3.32 11.20
N ASP A 512 -1.55 -3.93 10.50
CA ASP A 512 -0.15 -3.48 10.50
C ASP A 512 0.08 -2.39 9.45
N ASN A 513 -0.05 -1.13 9.86
CA ASN A 513 -0.09 0.01 8.93
C ASN A 513 1.29 0.59 8.56
N PHE A 514 2.36 0.26 9.28
CA PHE A 514 3.71 0.76 9.03
C PHE A 514 4.56 -0.31 8.35
N VAL A 515 5.40 0.07 7.38
CA VAL A 515 6.30 -0.87 6.66
C VAL A 515 7.09 -1.74 7.64
N ARG A 516 7.74 -1.09 8.62
CA ARG A 516 8.49 -1.70 9.73
C ARG A 516 7.82 -2.93 10.35
N PHE A 517 6.50 -2.88 10.59
CA PHE A 517 5.73 -3.99 11.18
C PHE A 517 5.04 -4.86 10.12
N GLY A 518 4.49 -4.22 9.07
CA GLY A 518 3.65 -4.86 8.06
C GLY A 518 4.37 -5.91 7.21
N ILE A 519 5.70 -5.89 7.19
CA ILE A 519 6.51 -6.93 6.55
C ILE A 519 6.72 -8.16 7.45
N GLY A 520 6.52 -8.06 8.77
CA GLY A 520 6.71 -9.18 9.71
C GLY A 520 5.79 -10.38 9.43
N GLY A 521 4.62 -10.14 8.83
CA GLY A 521 3.74 -11.22 8.38
C GLY A 521 4.35 -12.15 7.34
N ALA A 522 5.36 -11.70 6.61
CA ALA A 522 6.11 -12.57 5.70
C ALA A 522 6.79 -13.73 6.45
N LEU A 523 7.32 -13.45 7.65
CA LEU A 523 7.96 -14.45 8.51
C LEU A 523 6.94 -15.50 8.95
N GLY A 524 5.77 -15.07 9.45
CA GLY A 524 4.72 -15.97 9.91
C GLY A 524 4.14 -16.85 8.80
N ILE A 525 3.84 -16.26 7.64
CA ILE A 525 3.35 -17.01 6.46
C ILE A 525 4.38 -18.03 6.01
N THR A 526 5.65 -17.64 5.86
CA THR A 526 6.70 -18.54 5.36
C THR A 526 6.99 -19.66 6.35
N ASN A 527 7.06 -19.37 7.66
CA ASN A 527 7.20 -20.37 8.72
C ASN A 527 6.06 -21.40 8.67
N TYR A 528 4.82 -20.93 8.59
CA TYR A 528 3.65 -21.81 8.50
C TYR A 528 3.69 -22.70 7.24
N LEU A 529 4.00 -22.14 6.08
CA LEU A 529 4.09 -22.89 4.83
C LEU A 529 5.22 -23.93 4.86
N ALA A 530 6.39 -23.58 5.41
CA ALA A 530 7.52 -24.48 5.56
C ALA A 530 7.18 -25.67 6.49
N GLN A 531 6.55 -25.41 7.63
CA GLN A 531 6.11 -26.46 8.55
C GLN A 531 5.04 -27.36 7.94
N LYS A 532 4.13 -26.80 7.11
CA LYS A 532 3.09 -27.58 6.43
C LYS A 532 3.71 -28.56 5.43
N SER A 533 4.71 -28.14 4.65
CA SER A 533 5.41 -29.02 3.71
C SER A 533 6.09 -30.19 4.43
N GLN A 534 6.77 -29.93 5.55
CA GLN A 534 7.45 -30.96 6.36
C GLN A 534 6.51 -32.00 6.99
N ARG A 535 5.21 -31.69 7.14
CA ARG A 535 4.21 -32.62 7.68
C ARG A 535 3.52 -33.46 6.60
N CYS A 536 3.69 -33.09 5.33
CA CYS A 536 3.09 -33.78 4.19
C CYS A 536 4.05 -34.76 3.50
N ASP A 537 5.36 -34.61 3.74
CA ASP A 537 6.38 -35.64 3.51
C ASP A 537 6.40 -36.67 4.66
#